data_AF-A0A7V9JV90-F1
#
_entry.id   AF-A0A7V9JV90-F1
#
_cell.length_a   1.000
_cell.length_b   1.000
_cell.length_c   1.000
_cell.angle_alpha   90.00
_cell.angle_beta   90.00
_cell.angle_gamma   90.00
#
_symmetry.space_group_name_H-M   'P 1'
#
loop_
_entity.id
_entity.type
_entity.pdbx_description
1 polymer ?
#
loop_
_entity_poly.entity_id
_entity_poly.type
_entity_poly.pdbx_seq_one_letter_code
_entity_poly.pdbx_strand_id
1 'polypeptide(L)'
;MTNVEEIHRSIAEADDLEEVEEQEISIGDVFRSLAQHPFQIIMRWNWKSALLGAVLRASFYFTVYKASKESWIVTFTAVIIELAFRFVTSGISGSLVQSFRRATPAWLATLIVTISLPIFSHTIEYITHYSQEHFFSNVFAASENNARQKAFGISVLFSVLSALFNLFVMRHGVLLVGAGRETKSFGSDLKRIPLLILEFITFLPLQILSFMNKGKILAAIGVFSAFGLAIGTLLGVFRGKWSWAWTTALGAWAIMLVWTLVVAFGVRIYRQYVKN
;
A
#
# COMPACT_ATOMS: atom_id res chain seq x y z
N MET A 1 17.74 -43.01 9.22
CA MET A 1 16.41 -42.67 9.78
C MET A 1 16.56 -41.24 10.28
N THR A 2 16.31 -40.31 9.37
CA THR A 2 16.98 -39.00 9.32
C THR A 2 16.00 -37.97 8.75
N ASN A 3 16.04 -36.76 9.30
CA ASN A 3 15.71 -35.46 8.68
C ASN A 3 14.26 -34.96 8.54
N VAL A 4 13.22 -35.61 9.06
CA VAL A 4 11.86 -34.99 9.01
C VAL A 4 11.46 -34.34 10.33
N GLU A 5 11.80 -34.95 11.47
CA GLU A 5 11.45 -34.39 12.79
C GLU A 5 12.35 -33.21 13.20
N GLU A 6 13.58 -33.14 12.69
CA GLU A 6 14.51 -32.03 12.96
C GLU A 6 14.10 -30.74 12.22
N ILE A 7 13.48 -30.88 11.03
CA ILE A 7 12.91 -29.74 10.28
C ILE A 7 11.61 -29.25 10.94
N HIS A 8 10.80 -30.15 11.51
CA HIS A 8 9.59 -29.74 12.23
C HIS A 8 9.90 -29.10 13.59
N ARG A 9 11.00 -29.48 14.26
CA ARG A 9 11.46 -28.82 15.49
C ARG A 9 12.05 -27.43 15.23
N SER A 10 12.76 -27.26 14.10
CA SER A 10 13.28 -25.96 13.64
C SER A 10 12.19 -24.91 13.36
N ILE A 11 10.96 -25.31 13.05
CA ILE A 11 9.86 -24.36 12.78
C ILE A 11 9.14 -23.91 14.06
N ALA A 12 9.22 -24.69 15.15
CA ALA A 12 8.63 -24.35 16.45
C ALA A 12 9.62 -23.68 17.42
N GLU A 13 10.93 -23.94 17.26
CA GLU A 13 12.01 -23.31 18.05
C GLU A 13 12.70 -22.13 17.32
N ALA A 14 12.09 -21.61 16.25
CA ALA A 14 12.54 -20.40 15.54
C ALA A 14 12.37 -19.08 16.34
N ASP A 15 12.20 -19.17 17.66
CA ASP A 15 12.28 -18.02 18.57
C ASP A 15 13.66 -17.89 19.25
N ASP A 16 14.51 -18.93 19.19
CA ASP A 16 15.80 -18.96 19.91
C ASP A 16 17.04 -19.33 19.07
N LEU A 17 16.93 -19.46 17.74
CA LEU A 17 18.10 -19.58 16.87
C LEU A 17 18.36 -18.28 16.13
N GLU A 18 19.43 -17.65 16.60
CA GLU A 18 20.38 -16.87 15.84
C GLU A 18 19.99 -15.41 15.54
N GLU A 19 20.81 -14.55 16.14
CA GLU A 19 21.35 -13.34 15.55
C GLU A 19 21.98 -13.61 14.16
N VAL A 20 21.21 -14.16 13.22
CA VAL A 20 21.59 -14.18 11.81
C VAL A 20 21.50 -12.73 11.38
N GLU A 21 22.68 -12.19 11.10
CA GLU A 21 22.98 -10.90 10.49
C GLU A 21 21.84 -10.33 9.65
N GLU A 22 21.78 -9.01 9.59
CA GLU A 22 20.99 -8.19 8.67
C GLU A 22 21.25 -8.50 7.18
N GLN A 23 21.04 -9.74 6.74
CA GLN A 23 21.29 -10.19 5.39
C GLN A 23 20.18 -9.64 4.51
N GLU A 24 20.57 -8.70 3.65
CA GLU A 24 19.76 -8.19 2.56
C GLU A 24 19.26 -9.36 1.69
N ILE A 25 17.95 -9.57 1.65
CA ILE A 25 17.36 -10.68 0.90
C ILE A 25 17.18 -10.24 -0.54
N SER A 26 17.73 -11.00 -1.50
CA SER A 26 17.49 -10.72 -2.91
C SER A 26 16.02 -10.94 -3.26
N ILE A 27 15.49 -10.13 -4.18
CA ILE A 27 14.13 -10.31 -4.71
C ILE A 27 13.92 -11.72 -5.29
N GLY A 28 14.96 -12.32 -5.89
CA GLY A 28 14.90 -13.69 -6.42
C GLY A 28 14.63 -14.72 -5.33
N ASP A 29 15.20 -14.53 -4.14
CA ASP A 29 15.02 -15.44 -3.01
C ASP A 29 13.61 -15.31 -2.43
N VAL A 30 13.05 -14.09 -2.40
CA VAL A 30 11.64 -13.87 -2.03
C VAL A 30 10.71 -14.62 -2.97
N PHE A 31 10.91 -14.50 -4.29
CA PHE A 31 10.09 -15.24 -5.26
C PHE A 31 10.24 -16.75 -5.13
N ARG A 32 11.47 -17.24 -4.95
CA ARG A 32 11.75 -18.66 -4.76
C ARG A 32 11.04 -19.19 -3.52
N SER A 33 11.13 -18.47 -2.41
CA SER A 33 10.46 -18.81 -1.14
C SER A 33 8.94 -18.84 -1.30
N LEU A 34 8.35 -17.83 -1.94
CA LEU A 34 6.90 -17.79 -2.20
C LEU A 34 6.43 -18.91 -3.14
N ALA A 35 7.24 -19.28 -4.14
CA ALA A 35 6.94 -20.38 -5.06
C ALA A 35 7.04 -21.75 -4.37
N GLN A 36 8.01 -21.92 -3.47
CA GLN A 36 8.20 -23.17 -2.71
C GLN A 36 7.18 -23.32 -1.57
N HIS A 37 6.71 -22.22 -1.00
CA HIS A 37 5.80 -22.23 0.14
C HIS A 37 4.63 -21.24 0.00
N PRO A 38 3.75 -21.40 -1.00
CA PRO A 38 2.66 -20.46 -1.27
C PRO A 38 1.69 -20.31 -0.09
N PHE A 39 1.51 -21.38 0.70
CA PHE A 39 0.67 -21.38 1.89
C PHE A 39 1.16 -20.45 3.00
N GLN A 40 2.43 -20.02 2.99
CA GLN A 40 2.94 -19.06 3.97
C GLN A 40 2.22 -17.71 3.90
N ILE A 41 1.75 -17.30 2.73
CA ILE A 41 0.98 -16.05 2.57
C ILE A 41 -0.33 -16.11 3.37
N ILE A 42 -0.98 -17.28 3.39
CA ILE A 42 -2.23 -17.52 4.10
C ILE A 42 -1.97 -17.77 5.60
N MET A 43 -0.94 -18.55 5.94
CA MET A 43 -0.62 -18.85 7.33
C MET A 43 -0.07 -17.63 8.09
N ARG A 44 0.67 -16.74 7.41
CA ARG A 44 1.16 -15.47 7.95
C ARG A 44 0.26 -14.29 7.58
N TRP A 45 -1.03 -14.56 7.40
CA TRP A 45 -2.02 -13.54 7.05
C TRP A 45 -1.92 -12.34 8.00
N ASN A 46 -1.71 -11.15 7.42
CA ASN A 46 -1.38 -9.96 8.21
C ASN A 46 -2.66 -9.30 8.72
N TRP A 47 -3.10 -9.73 9.91
CA TRP A 47 -4.32 -9.25 10.54
C TRP A 47 -4.30 -7.74 10.86
N LYS A 48 -3.13 -7.15 11.12
CA LYS A 48 -3.01 -5.71 11.40
C LYS A 48 -3.28 -4.88 10.15
N SER A 49 -2.70 -5.28 9.02
CA SER A 49 -2.97 -4.67 7.71
C SER A 49 -4.41 -4.91 7.27
N ALA A 50 -4.95 -6.11 7.53
CA ALA A 50 -6.36 -6.42 7.26
C ALA A 50 -7.31 -5.51 8.04
N LEU A 51 -7.09 -5.35 9.34
CA LEU A 51 -7.92 -4.53 10.20
C LEU A 51 -7.84 -3.05 9.79
N LEU A 52 -6.63 -2.53 9.61
CA LEU A 52 -6.42 -1.12 9.23
C LEU A 52 -7.00 -0.82 7.85
N GLY A 53 -6.80 -1.73 6.89
CA GLY A 53 -7.40 -1.66 5.56
C GLY A 53 -8.92 -1.71 5.59
N ALA A 54 -9.51 -2.60 6.39
CA ALA A 54 -10.95 -2.70 6.57
C ALA A 54 -11.53 -1.42 7.19
N VAL A 55 -10.93 -0.89 8.25
CA VAL A 55 -11.40 0.35 8.92
C VAL A 55 -11.35 1.55 7.98
N LEU A 56 -10.23 1.75 7.26
CA LEU A 56 -10.08 2.85 6.31
C LEU A 56 -11.06 2.74 5.13
N ARG A 57 -11.35 1.52 4.67
CA ARG A 57 -12.34 1.31 3.60
C ARG A 57 -13.77 1.46 4.12
N ALA A 58 -14.08 0.96 5.32
CA ALA A 58 -15.38 1.13 5.96
C ALA A 58 -15.77 2.60 6.05
N SER A 59 -14.84 3.45 6.50
CA SER A 59 -15.08 4.89 6.62
C SER A 59 -15.34 5.52 5.24
N PHE A 60 -14.58 5.14 4.22
CA PHE A 60 -14.80 5.60 2.85
C PHE A 60 -16.19 5.17 2.32
N TYR A 61 -16.52 3.88 2.37
CA TYR A 61 -17.82 3.39 1.88
C TYR A 61 -18.98 4.03 2.64
N PHE A 62 -18.87 4.15 3.97
CA PHE A 62 -19.89 4.82 4.77
C PHE A 62 -20.12 6.28 4.32
N THR A 63 -19.05 7.03 4.04
CA THR A 63 -19.17 8.41 3.54
C THR A 63 -19.81 8.48 2.15
N VAL A 64 -19.43 7.58 1.25
CA VAL A 64 -19.95 7.54 -0.13
C VAL A 64 -21.43 7.14 -0.14
N TYR A 65 -21.83 6.08 0.56
CA TYR A 65 -23.22 5.64 0.58
C TYR A 65 -24.14 6.65 1.28
N LYS A 66 -23.66 7.30 2.35
CA LYS A 66 -24.40 8.40 2.99
C LYS A 66 -24.61 9.58 2.03
N ALA A 67 -23.63 9.88 1.17
CA ALA A 67 -23.77 10.91 0.15
C ALA A 67 -24.76 10.52 -0.96
N SER A 68 -24.88 9.22 -1.28
CA SER A 68 -25.78 8.69 -2.32
C SER A 68 -27.25 8.55 -1.91
N LYS A 69 -27.62 8.81 -0.64
CA LYS A 69 -29.00 8.72 -0.12
C LYS A 69 -29.67 7.34 -0.31
N GLU A 70 -28.90 6.27 -0.31
CA GLU A 70 -29.40 4.90 -0.41
C GLU A 70 -30.08 4.42 0.89
N SER A 71 -30.89 3.37 0.79
CA SER A 71 -31.51 2.73 1.97
C SER A 71 -30.44 2.19 2.93
N TRP A 72 -30.66 2.37 4.23
CA TRP A 72 -29.71 1.98 5.29
C TRP A 72 -29.40 0.48 5.29
N ILE A 73 -30.41 -0.36 5.01
CA ILE A 73 -30.28 -1.83 5.00
C ILE A 73 -29.40 -2.28 3.83
N VAL A 74 -29.61 -1.70 2.65
CA VAL A 74 -28.82 -2.01 1.44
C VAL A 74 -27.38 -1.54 1.62
N THR A 75 -27.20 -0.33 2.17
CA THR A 75 -25.89 0.23 2.48
C THR A 75 -25.11 -0.66 3.45
N PHE A 76 -25.74 -1.06 4.56
CA PHE A 76 -25.06 -1.84 5.60
C PHE A 76 -24.68 -3.25 5.10
N THR A 77 -25.57 -3.88 4.32
CA THR A 77 -25.30 -5.19 3.72
C THR A 77 -24.14 -5.13 2.73
N ALA A 78 -24.13 -4.14 1.84
CA ALA A 78 -23.04 -3.93 0.89
C ALA A 78 -21.71 -3.64 1.61
N VAL A 79 -21.73 -2.80 2.65
CA VAL A 79 -20.55 -2.48 3.45
C VAL A 79 -20.01 -3.71 4.17
N ILE A 80 -20.85 -4.57 4.75
CA ILE A 80 -20.39 -5.79 5.43
C ILE A 80 -19.74 -6.77 4.46
N ILE A 81 -20.37 -7.02 3.30
CA ILE A 81 -19.83 -7.94 2.29
C ILE A 81 -18.48 -7.43 1.79
N GLU A 82 -18.41 -6.15 1.44
CA GLU A 82 -17.18 -5.52 1.00
C GLU A 82 -16.12 -5.55 2.12
N LEU A 83 -16.50 -5.32 3.37
CA LEU A 83 -15.57 -5.39 4.50
C LEU A 83 -15.02 -6.79 4.72
N ALA A 84 -15.86 -7.83 4.68
CA ALA A 84 -15.41 -9.21 4.85
C ALA A 84 -14.44 -9.61 3.73
N PHE A 85 -14.81 -9.31 2.48
CA PHE A 85 -13.95 -9.53 1.33
C PHE A 85 -12.63 -8.76 1.43
N ARG A 86 -12.69 -7.47 1.80
CA ARG A 86 -11.51 -6.61 1.94
C ARG A 86 -10.64 -7.00 3.11
N PHE A 87 -11.21 -7.48 4.21
CA PHE A 87 -10.46 -7.96 5.36
C PHE A 87 -9.57 -9.13 4.94
N VAL A 88 -10.15 -10.16 4.31
CA VAL A 88 -9.41 -11.33 3.84
C VAL A 88 -8.34 -10.93 2.83
N THR A 89 -8.71 -10.19 1.78
CA THR A 89 -7.78 -9.81 0.70
C THR A 89 -6.68 -8.85 1.17
N SER A 90 -6.98 -7.93 2.09
CA SER A 90 -5.99 -6.99 2.63
C SER A 90 -4.96 -7.67 3.53
N GLY A 91 -5.33 -8.71 4.28
CA GLY A 91 -4.34 -9.45 5.06
C GLY A 91 -3.44 -10.36 4.21
N ILE A 92 -3.96 -10.92 3.11
CA ILE A 92 -3.15 -11.64 2.09
C ILE A 92 -2.20 -10.66 1.39
N SER A 93 -2.72 -9.48 1.00
CA SER A 93 -1.90 -8.43 0.39
C SER A 93 -0.83 -7.94 1.36
N GLY A 94 -1.18 -7.77 2.64
CA GLY A 94 -0.26 -7.36 3.69
C GLY A 94 0.82 -8.39 3.97
N SER A 95 0.51 -9.68 3.95
CA SER A 95 1.53 -10.73 4.11
C SER A 95 2.46 -10.81 2.89
N LEU A 96 1.93 -10.62 1.67
CA LEU A 96 2.76 -10.50 0.47
C LEU A 96 3.71 -9.30 0.57
N VAL A 97 3.21 -8.11 0.92
CA VAL A 97 4.02 -6.90 1.11
C VAL A 97 5.08 -7.12 2.18
N GLN A 98 4.71 -7.78 3.28
CA GLN A 98 5.61 -8.09 4.38
C GLN A 98 6.79 -8.97 3.94
N SER A 99 6.59 -9.90 3.00
CA SER A 99 7.66 -10.73 2.42
C SER A 99 8.68 -9.91 1.62
N PHE A 100 8.24 -8.81 0.98
CA PHE A 100 9.12 -7.91 0.24
C PHE A 100 9.75 -6.79 1.09
N ARG A 101 9.47 -6.74 2.40
CA ARG A 101 9.92 -5.61 3.25
C ARG A 101 11.45 -5.46 3.26
N ARG A 102 12.18 -6.57 3.37
CA ARG A 102 13.66 -6.61 3.39
C ARG A 102 14.28 -6.87 2.01
N ALA A 103 13.48 -6.89 0.95
CA ALA A 103 13.96 -7.26 -0.38
C ALA A 103 14.82 -6.16 -1.02
N THR A 104 15.96 -6.54 -1.59
CA THR A 104 16.90 -5.65 -2.28
C THR A 104 17.00 -5.97 -3.79
N PRO A 105 17.15 -4.95 -4.65
CA PRO A 105 17.20 -3.52 -4.34
C PRO A 105 15.81 -2.92 -4.01
N ALA A 106 15.82 -1.93 -3.12
CA ALA A 106 14.61 -1.37 -2.51
C ALA A 106 13.58 -0.85 -3.53
N TRP A 107 14.03 -0.21 -4.61
CA TRP A 107 13.17 0.36 -5.66
C TRP A 107 12.44 -0.71 -6.47
N LEU A 108 13.11 -1.84 -6.75
CA LEU A 108 12.56 -2.92 -7.55
C LEU A 108 11.52 -3.70 -6.74
N ALA A 109 11.77 -3.94 -5.46
CA ALA A 109 10.78 -4.50 -4.54
C ALA A 109 9.54 -3.61 -4.45
N THR A 110 9.71 -2.30 -4.36
CA THR A 110 8.60 -1.33 -4.39
C THR A 110 7.82 -1.44 -5.70
N LEU A 111 8.50 -1.50 -6.85
CA LEU A 111 7.86 -1.63 -8.15
C LEU A 111 7.05 -2.93 -8.26
N ILE A 112 7.63 -4.06 -7.86
CA ILE A 112 6.99 -5.38 -7.87
C ILE A 112 5.75 -5.38 -7.00
N VAL A 113 5.83 -4.90 -5.76
CA VAL A 113 4.68 -4.86 -4.83
C VAL A 113 3.58 -3.95 -5.38
N THR A 114 3.96 -2.80 -5.95
CA THR A 114 3.03 -1.81 -6.49
C THR A 114 2.27 -2.31 -7.72
N ILE A 115 2.88 -3.19 -8.51
CA ILE A 115 2.26 -3.79 -9.70
C ILE A 115 1.50 -5.08 -9.35
N SER A 116 2.11 -5.95 -8.55
CA SER A 116 1.56 -7.27 -8.23
C SER A 116 0.28 -7.18 -7.40
N LEU A 117 0.18 -6.24 -6.46
CA LEU A 117 -1.03 -6.10 -5.63
C LEU A 117 -2.26 -5.67 -6.41
N PRO A 118 -2.24 -4.62 -7.27
CA PRO A 118 -3.36 -4.32 -8.15
C PRO A 118 -3.71 -5.49 -9.06
N ILE A 119 -2.71 -6.13 -9.70
CA ILE A 119 -2.98 -7.30 -10.56
C ILE A 119 -3.71 -8.38 -9.78
N PHE A 120 -3.22 -8.73 -8.59
CA PHE A 120 -3.84 -9.75 -7.74
C PHE A 120 -5.25 -9.35 -7.30
N SER A 121 -5.42 -8.14 -6.75
CA SER A 121 -6.70 -7.65 -6.27
C SER A 121 -7.73 -7.59 -7.40
N HIS A 122 -7.35 -7.12 -8.58
CA HIS A 122 -8.26 -7.01 -9.71
C HIS A 122 -8.52 -8.35 -10.40
N THR A 123 -7.59 -9.30 -10.34
CA THR A 123 -7.86 -10.68 -10.78
C THR A 123 -8.93 -11.31 -9.90
N ILE A 124 -8.83 -11.15 -8.57
CA ILE A 124 -9.87 -11.65 -7.66
C ILE A 124 -11.20 -10.92 -7.92
N GLU A 125 -11.19 -9.59 -8.00
CA GLU A 125 -12.39 -8.80 -8.29
C GLU A 125 -13.06 -9.24 -9.61
N TYR A 126 -12.27 -9.44 -10.67
CA TYR A 126 -12.74 -9.95 -11.94
C TYR A 126 -13.36 -11.34 -11.81
N ILE A 127 -12.69 -12.28 -11.12
CA ILE A 127 -13.21 -13.64 -10.91
C ILE A 127 -14.51 -13.60 -10.11
N THR A 128 -14.55 -12.87 -8.99
CA THR A 128 -15.74 -12.74 -8.15
C THR A 128 -16.92 -12.22 -8.96
N HIS A 129 -16.68 -11.22 -9.80
CA HIS A 129 -17.72 -10.66 -10.65
C HIS A 129 -18.15 -11.58 -11.79
N TYR A 130 -17.20 -12.23 -12.47
CA TYR A 130 -17.49 -13.23 -13.48
C TYR A 130 -18.34 -14.36 -12.89
N SER A 131 -17.99 -14.83 -11.69
CA SER A 131 -18.75 -15.85 -10.97
C SER A 131 -20.14 -15.35 -10.56
N GLN A 132 -20.26 -14.10 -10.10
CA GLN A 132 -21.56 -13.50 -9.78
C GLN A 132 -22.47 -13.46 -11.00
N GLU A 133 -21.96 -13.01 -12.14
CA GLU A 133 -22.73 -12.87 -13.39
C GLU A 133 -23.11 -14.23 -13.99
N HIS A 134 -22.19 -15.19 -13.97
CA HIS A 134 -22.41 -16.48 -14.61
C HIS A 134 -23.21 -17.47 -13.75
N PHE A 135 -22.98 -17.50 -12.43
CA PHE A 135 -23.57 -18.51 -11.54
C PHE A 135 -24.66 -17.95 -10.60
N PHE A 136 -24.60 -16.66 -10.26
CA PHE A 136 -25.46 -16.07 -9.23
C PHE A 136 -26.33 -14.90 -9.73
N SER A 137 -26.51 -14.77 -11.05
CA SER A 137 -27.31 -13.71 -11.69
C SER A 137 -28.77 -13.67 -11.21
N ASN A 138 -29.31 -14.82 -10.80
CA ASN A 138 -30.67 -14.94 -10.28
C ASN A 138 -30.83 -14.46 -8.82
N VAL A 139 -29.71 -14.28 -8.09
CA VAL A 139 -29.71 -13.95 -6.65
C VAL A 139 -29.17 -12.55 -6.38
N PHE A 140 -28.16 -12.11 -7.15
CA PHE A 140 -27.54 -10.79 -6.99
C PHE A 140 -27.62 -10.01 -8.31
N ALA A 141 -28.47 -8.98 -8.36
CA ALA A 141 -28.59 -8.11 -9.52
C ALA A 141 -27.21 -7.52 -9.89
N ALA A 142 -26.78 -7.74 -11.14
CA ALA A 142 -25.56 -7.15 -11.66
C ALA A 142 -25.79 -5.66 -11.98
N SER A 143 -24.92 -4.78 -11.48
CA SER A 143 -25.01 -3.34 -11.76
C SER A 143 -24.64 -3.04 -13.22
N GLU A 144 -25.61 -2.61 -14.03
CA GLU A 144 -25.48 -2.29 -15.47
C GLU A 144 -24.69 -1.01 -15.79
N ASN A 145 -24.24 -0.24 -14.80
CA ASN A 145 -23.76 1.12 -15.02
C ASN A 145 -22.25 1.27 -15.31
N ASN A 146 -21.94 2.14 -16.28
CA ASN A 146 -20.58 2.67 -16.60
C ASN A 146 -19.87 3.36 -15.42
N ALA A 147 -20.56 3.58 -14.29
CA ALA A 147 -19.96 4.02 -13.02
C ALA A 147 -18.91 3.03 -12.51
N ARG A 148 -19.04 1.74 -12.86
CA ARG A 148 -18.14 0.66 -12.44
C ARG A 148 -16.70 0.86 -12.92
N GLN A 149 -16.51 1.26 -14.17
CA GLN A 149 -15.17 1.53 -14.73
C GLN A 149 -14.49 2.74 -14.08
N LYS A 150 -15.26 3.75 -13.68
CA LYS A 150 -14.74 4.92 -12.96
C LYS A 150 -14.36 4.59 -11.51
N ALA A 151 -15.18 3.80 -10.82
CA ALA A 151 -14.88 3.29 -9.48
C ALA A 151 -13.65 2.35 -9.50
N PHE A 152 -13.50 1.56 -10.57
CA PHE A 152 -12.35 0.69 -10.80
C PHE A 152 -11.03 1.47 -10.85
N GLY A 153 -10.94 2.54 -11.65
CA GLY A 153 -9.71 3.33 -11.75
C GLY A 153 -9.29 3.99 -10.43
N ILE A 154 -10.25 4.49 -9.65
CA ILE A 154 -9.99 5.06 -8.32
C ILE A 154 -9.51 3.97 -7.35
N SER A 155 -10.10 2.77 -7.42
CA SER A 155 -9.69 1.61 -6.63
C SER A 155 -8.26 1.17 -6.95
N VAL A 156 -7.85 1.17 -8.22
CA VAL A 156 -6.46 0.87 -8.64
C VAL A 156 -5.48 1.85 -8.02
N LEU A 157 -5.74 3.16 -8.17
CA LEU A 157 -4.87 4.22 -7.63
C LEU A 157 -4.76 4.12 -6.10
N PHE A 158 -5.89 3.92 -5.42
CA PHE A 158 -5.90 3.75 -3.98
C PHE A 158 -5.14 2.49 -3.56
N SER A 159 -5.22 1.41 -4.34
CA SER A 159 -4.50 0.16 -4.07
C SER A 159 -3.00 0.31 -4.27
N VAL A 160 -2.56 1.03 -5.31
CA VAL A 160 -1.15 1.41 -5.54
C VAL A 160 -0.62 2.23 -4.36
N LEU A 161 -1.33 3.29 -3.97
CA LEU A 161 -0.91 4.15 -2.87
C LEU A 161 -0.86 3.38 -1.53
N SER A 162 -1.87 2.54 -1.28
CA SER A 162 -1.93 1.68 -0.10
C SER A 162 -0.80 0.65 -0.06
N ALA A 163 -0.47 0.04 -1.20
CA ALA A 163 0.65 -0.88 -1.34
C ALA A 163 1.99 -0.22 -1.03
N LEU A 164 2.24 0.96 -1.62
CA LEU A 164 3.43 1.77 -1.39
C LEU A 164 3.57 2.14 0.09
N PHE A 165 2.50 2.65 0.69
CA PHE A 165 2.50 3.05 2.09
C PHE A 165 2.65 1.85 3.04
N ASN A 166 1.98 0.73 2.78
CA ASN A 166 2.14 -0.49 3.58
C ASN A 166 3.58 -1.00 3.52
N LEU A 167 4.20 -1.04 2.34
CA LEU A 167 5.59 -1.46 2.21
C LEU A 167 6.52 -0.49 2.97
N PHE A 168 6.27 0.81 2.86
CA PHE A 168 7.00 1.83 3.60
C PHE A 168 6.89 1.61 5.11
N VAL A 169 5.68 1.47 5.65
CA VAL A 169 5.44 1.26 7.09
C VAL A 169 6.08 -0.05 7.58
N MET A 170 5.98 -1.14 6.81
CA MET A 170 6.57 -2.43 7.14
C MET A 170 8.10 -2.41 7.10
N ARG A 171 8.70 -1.60 6.22
CA ARG A 171 10.16 -1.35 6.22
C ARG A 171 10.63 -0.61 7.47
N HIS A 172 9.77 0.19 8.08
CA HIS A 172 10.05 0.86 9.36
C HIS A 172 9.68 -0.01 10.58
N GLY A 173 9.43 -1.31 10.37
CA GLY A 173 9.16 -2.27 11.45
C GLY A 173 7.78 -2.13 12.08
N VAL A 174 6.81 -1.55 11.37
CA VAL A 174 5.45 -1.31 11.85
C VAL A 174 4.46 -2.15 11.04
N LEU A 175 3.34 -2.60 11.64
CA LEU A 175 2.37 -3.52 11.02
C LEU A 175 2.91 -4.91 10.66
N LEU A 176 3.97 -5.36 11.34
CA LEU A 176 4.50 -6.72 11.19
C LEU A 176 3.71 -7.72 12.02
N VAL A 177 3.49 -8.92 11.47
CA VAL A 177 2.85 -10.06 12.14
C VAL A 177 3.74 -11.29 11.98
N GLY A 178 4.00 -12.02 13.07
CA GLY A 178 4.79 -13.25 13.05
C GLY A 178 6.25 -13.04 12.62
N ALA A 179 6.81 -11.86 12.90
CA ALA A 179 8.17 -11.44 12.56
C ALA A 179 9.13 -11.52 13.77
N GLY A 180 8.90 -12.46 14.70
CA GLY A 180 9.69 -12.59 15.92
C GLY A 180 9.74 -11.29 16.73
N ARG A 181 10.93 -10.92 17.20
CA ARG A 181 11.22 -9.74 18.03
C ARG A 181 10.83 -8.38 17.41
N GLU A 182 10.70 -8.29 16.08
CA GLU A 182 10.22 -7.06 15.42
C GLU A 182 8.70 -6.87 15.55
N THR A 183 7.96 -7.91 15.95
CA THR A 183 6.51 -7.86 16.10
C THR A 183 6.13 -7.05 17.34
N LYS A 184 5.73 -5.80 17.14
CA LYS A 184 5.24 -4.94 18.23
C LYS A 184 3.74 -5.08 18.45
N SER A 185 3.22 -4.57 19.57
CA SER A 185 1.78 -4.52 19.80
C SER A 185 1.09 -3.57 18.80
N PHE A 186 -0.16 -3.87 18.44
CA PHE A 186 -0.92 -3.02 17.50
C PHE A 186 -1.07 -1.57 17.99
N GLY A 187 -1.24 -1.37 19.30
CA GLY A 187 -1.29 -0.03 19.89
C GLY A 187 0.03 0.75 19.76
N SER A 188 1.18 0.07 19.88
CA SER A 188 2.49 0.69 19.64
C SER A 188 2.67 1.06 18.17
N ASP A 189 2.21 0.20 17.27
CA ASP A 189 2.25 0.46 15.82
C ASP A 189 1.38 1.68 15.47
N LEU A 190 0.16 1.74 16.01
CA LEU A 190 -0.79 2.83 15.73
C LEU A 190 -0.27 4.20 16.17
N LYS A 191 0.49 4.28 17.27
CA LYS A 191 1.14 5.52 17.72
C LYS A 191 2.23 6.01 16.75
N ARG A 192 2.87 5.11 16.00
CA ARG A 192 3.92 5.46 15.04
C ARG A 192 3.38 5.84 13.66
N ILE A 193 2.19 5.36 13.30
CA ILE A 193 1.59 5.61 11.98
C ILE A 193 1.49 7.11 11.64
N PRO A 194 1.03 8.04 12.51
CA PRO A 194 0.95 9.46 12.15
C PRO A 194 2.30 10.07 11.75
N LEU A 195 3.38 9.69 12.45
CA LEU A 195 4.72 10.12 12.11
C LEU A 195 5.17 9.53 10.77
N LEU A 196 4.92 8.24 10.54
CA LEU A 196 5.26 7.58 9.27
C LEU A 196 4.47 8.16 8.09
N ILE A 197 3.22 8.57 8.28
CA ILE A 197 2.45 9.31 7.27
C ILE A 197 3.16 10.61 6.93
N LEU A 198 3.60 11.37 7.95
CA LEU A 198 4.32 12.62 7.74
C LEU A 198 5.64 12.38 7.00
N GLU A 199 6.43 11.39 7.41
CA GLU A 199 7.67 11.00 6.72
C GLU A 199 7.42 10.59 5.27
N PHE A 200 6.39 9.80 5.01
CA PHE A 200 6.02 9.37 3.67
C PHE A 200 5.65 10.55 2.76
N ILE A 201 4.83 11.48 3.24
CA ILE A 201 4.39 12.65 2.46
C ILE A 201 5.52 13.69 2.31
N THR A 202 6.44 13.78 3.27
CA THR A 202 7.57 14.73 3.23
C THR A 202 8.80 14.21 2.49
N PHE A 203 8.86 12.91 2.18
CA PHE A 203 9.99 12.29 1.50
C PHE A 203 10.39 13.01 0.20
N LEU A 204 9.45 13.20 -0.72
CA LEU A 204 9.72 13.87 -2.01
C LEU A 204 10.16 15.35 -1.83
N PRO A 205 9.45 16.19 -1.04
CA PRO A 205 9.92 17.53 -0.69
C PRO A 205 11.35 17.57 -0.14
N LEU A 206 11.68 16.70 0.81
CA LEU A 206 13.01 16.65 1.42
C LEU A 206 14.06 16.24 0.40
N GLN A 207 13.73 15.34 -0.52
CA GLN A 207 14.62 14.94 -1.61
C GLN A 207 14.88 16.09 -2.60
N ILE A 208 13.85 16.84 -2.98
CA ILE A 208 13.97 18.05 -3.81
C ILE A 208 14.87 19.08 -3.13
N LEU A 209 14.62 19.38 -1.85
CA LEU A 209 15.43 20.33 -1.07
C LEU A 209 16.88 19.84 -0.90
N SER A 210 17.10 18.55 -0.71
CA SER A 210 18.43 17.94 -0.62
C SER A 210 19.21 18.12 -1.93
N PHE A 211 18.57 17.92 -3.08
CA PHE A 211 19.20 18.16 -4.37
C PHE A 211 19.50 19.64 -4.61
N MET A 212 18.58 20.54 -4.25
CA MET A 212 18.81 21.99 -4.32
C MET A 212 20.01 22.41 -3.45
N ASN A 213 20.08 21.94 -2.20
CA ASN A 213 21.18 22.25 -1.28
C ASN A 213 22.54 21.72 -1.76
N LYS A 214 22.56 20.60 -2.51
CA LYS A 214 23.77 20.02 -3.11
C LYS A 214 24.14 20.65 -4.47
N GLY A 215 23.43 21.69 -4.90
CA GLY A 215 23.63 22.31 -6.22
C GLY A 215 23.14 21.47 -7.41
N LYS A 216 22.47 20.34 -7.17
CA LYS A 216 21.95 19.44 -8.21
C LYS A 216 20.57 19.89 -8.71
N ILE A 217 20.49 21.11 -9.24
CA ILE A 217 19.22 21.74 -9.63
C ILE A 217 18.48 20.91 -10.70
N LEU A 218 19.20 20.35 -11.67
CA LEU A 218 18.61 19.49 -12.70
C LEU A 218 17.94 18.24 -12.11
N ALA A 219 18.52 17.64 -11.07
CA ALA A 219 17.91 16.48 -10.40
C ALA A 219 16.65 16.89 -9.62
N ALA A 220 16.67 18.05 -8.96
CA ALA A 220 15.49 18.59 -8.27
C ALA A 220 14.32 18.85 -9.25
N ILE A 221 14.62 19.50 -10.38
CA ILE A 221 13.65 19.73 -11.47
C ILE A 221 13.17 18.39 -12.04
N GLY A 222 14.08 17.43 -12.24
CA GLY A 222 13.76 16.10 -12.73
C GLY A 222 12.74 15.38 -11.85
N VAL A 223 12.97 15.33 -10.53
CA VAL A 223 12.04 14.71 -9.57
C VAL A 223 10.69 15.43 -9.54
N PHE A 224 10.70 16.76 -9.50
CA PHE A 224 9.48 17.57 -9.48
C PHE A 224 8.63 17.35 -10.75
N SER A 225 9.27 17.42 -11.92
CA SER A 225 8.62 17.19 -13.21
C SER A 225 8.10 15.76 -13.33
N ALA A 226 8.91 14.77 -12.97
CA ALA A 226 8.52 13.35 -13.02
C ALA A 226 7.31 13.07 -12.13
N PHE A 227 7.23 13.67 -10.93
CA PHE A 227 6.07 13.51 -10.05
C PHE A 227 4.78 14.01 -10.70
N GLY A 228 4.74 15.25 -11.18
CA GLY A 228 3.52 15.80 -11.77
C GLY A 228 3.14 15.10 -13.09
N LEU A 229 4.12 14.72 -13.92
CA LEU A 229 3.86 13.93 -15.12
C LEU A 229 3.33 12.54 -14.77
N ALA A 230 3.87 11.86 -13.77
CA ALA A 230 3.39 10.55 -13.34
C ALA A 230 1.94 10.62 -12.83
N ILE A 231 1.63 11.59 -11.98
CA ILE A 231 0.25 11.80 -11.48
C ILE A 231 -0.69 12.23 -12.61
N GLY A 232 -0.22 13.11 -13.49
CA GLY A 232 -0.95 13.60 -14.66
C GLY A 232 -1.33 12.49 -15.62
N THR A 233 -0.33 11.73 -16.07
CA THR A 233 -0.52 10.57 -16.98
C THR A 233 -1.40 9.51 -16.34
N LEU A 234 -1.15 9.14 -15.08
CA LEU A 234 -1.96 8.16 -14.37
C LEU A 234 -3.43 8.59 -14.32
N LEU A 235 -3.73 9.80 -13.82
CA LEU A 235 -5.11 10.28 -13.72
C LEU A 235 -5.75 10.58 -15.08
N GLY A 236 -4.96 11.04 -16.05
CA GLY A 236 -5.40 11.35 -17.41
C GLY A 236 -5.83 10.11 -18.18
N VAL A 237 -5.01 9.05 -18.13
CA VAL A 237 -5.34 7.74 -18.70
C VAL A 237 -6.58 7.18 -18.01
N PHE A 238 -6.67 7.25 -16.68
CA PHE A 238 -7.84 6.76 -15.94
C PHE A 238 -9.15 7.46 -16.30
N ARG A 239 -9.12 8.75 -16.63
CA ARG A 239 -10.32 9.48 -17.05
C ARG A 239 -10.63 9.39 -18.56
N GLY A 240 -9.75 8.78 -19.35
CA GLY A 240 -9.89 8.71 -20.81
C GLY A 240 -9.88 10.09 -21.50
N LYS A 241 -9.37 11.13 -20.83
CA LYS A 241 -9.30 12.50 -21.35
C LYS A 241 -7.91 13.07 -21.13
N TRP A 242 -7.13 13.18 -22.20
CA TRP A 242 -5.77 13.74 -22.15
C TRP A 242 -5.72 15.19 -21.68
N SER A 243 -6.77 16.00 -21.93
CA SER A 243 -6.85 17.36 -21.40
C SER A 243 -6.84 17.39 -19.86
N TRP A 244 -7.40 16.36 -19.22
CA TRP A 244 -7.36 16.24 -17.77
C TRP A 244 -5.97 15.88 -17.25
N ALA A 245 -5.18 15.11 -18.00
CA ALA A 245 -3.82 14.76 -17.63
C ALA A 245 -2.97 15.99 -17.30
N TRP A 246 -3.14 17.04 -18.11
CA TRP A 246 -2.45 18.30 -17.91
C TRP A 246 -2.96 19.04 -16.68
N THR A 247 -4.27 19.14 -16.49
CA THR A 247 -4.85 19.81 -15.32
C THR A 247 -4.48 19.13 -14.00
N THR A 248 -4.43 17.78 -13.97
CA THR A 248 -4.03 17.02 -12.79
C THR A 248 -2.53 17.10 -12.54
N ALA A 249 -1.70 17.13 -13.60
CA ALA A 249 -0.27 17.40 -13.47
C ALA A 249 -0.01 18.78 -12.86
N LEU A 250 -0.69 19.83 -13.35
CA LEU A 250 -0.59 21.19 -12.81
C LEU A 250 -1.00 21.23 -11.33
N GLY A 251 -2.11 20.59 -10.98
CA GLY A 251 -2.56 20.48 -9.58
C GLY A 251 -1.54 19.75 -8.70
N ALA A 252 -0.99 18.64 -9.18
CA ALA A 252 0.03 17.88 -8.47
C ALA A 252 1.32 18.69 -8.25
N TRP A 253 1.79 19.43 -9.27
CA TRP A 253 2.92 20.33 -9.14
C TRP A 253 2.67 21.47 -8.15
N ALA A 254 1.49 22.10 -8.20
CA ALA A 254 1.13 23.17 -7.26
C ALA A 254 1.14 22.66 -5.81
N ILE A 255 0.53 21.50 -5.56
CA ILE A 255 0.51 20.85 -4.23
C ILE A 255 1.95 20.52 -3.79
N MET A 256 2.74 19.89 -4.66
CA MET A 256 4.13 19.53 -4.35
C MET A 256 4.99 20.75 -4.05
N LEU A 257 4.81 21.84 -4.81
CA LEU A 257 5.55 23.08 -4.61
C LEU A 257 5.18 23.74 -3.28
N VAL A 258 3.88 23.91 -2.99
CA VAL A 258 3.41 24.47 -1.72
C VAL A 258 3.92 23.64 -0.55
N TRP A 259 3.80 22.30 -0.63
CA TRP A 259 4.28 21.42 0.41
C TRP A 259 5.80 21.47 0.58
N THR A 260 6.55 21.57 -0.51
CA THR A 260 8.02 21.77 -0.47
C THR A 260 8.40 23.07 0.22
N LEU A 261 7.66 24.16 -0.01
CA LEU A 261 7.88 25.42 0.68
C LEU A 261 7.58 25.33 2.18
N VAL A 262 6.47 24.67 2.55
CA VAL A 262 6.11 24.41 3.96
C VAL A 262 7.20 23.61 4.66
N VAL A 263 7.69 22.53 4.04
CA VAL A 263 8.78 21.71 4.58
C VAL A 263 10.07 22.51 4.67
N ALA A 264 10.43 23.30 3.66
CA ALA A 264 11.62 24.14 3.68
C ALA A 264 11.58 25.16 4.84
N PHE A 265 10.43 25.78 5.05
CA PHE A 265 10.20 26.70 6.16
C PHE A 265 10.31 26.00 7.51
N GLY A 266 9.69 24.83 7.66
CA GLY A 266 9.80 24.01 8.88
C GLY A 266 11.24 23.59 9.19
N VAL A 267 12.00 23.14 8.18
CA VAL A 267 13.42 22.79 8.33
C VAL A 267 14.26 24.01 8.74
N ARG A 268 13.96 25.19 8.19
CA ARG A 268 14.64 26.43 8.54
C ARG A 268 14.39 26.83 10.00
N ILE A 269 13.12 26.79 10.45
CA ILE A 269 12.75 27.04 11.85
C ILE A 269 13.46 26.04 12.77
N TYR A 270 13.40 24.75 12.45
CA TYR A 270 14.03 23.71 13.26
C TYR A 270 15.53 23.95 13.44
N ARG A 271 16.25 24.30 12.37
CA ARG A 271 17.68 24.64 12.44
C ARG A 271 17.96 25.89 13.29
N GLN A 272 17.08 26.88 13.26
CA GLN A 272 17.29 28.15 13.96
C GLN A 272 17.04 28.04 15.47
N TYR A 273 16.05 27.26 15.90
CA TYR A 273 15.57 27.25 17.28
C TYR A 273 15.88 25.97 18.08
N VAL A 274 16.14 24.84 17.41
CA VAL A 274 16.34 23.55 18.10
C VAL A 274 17.79 23.08 18.03
N LYS A 275 18.51 23.45 16.96
CA LYS A 275 19.88 23.02 16.71
C LYS A 275 20.95 24.02 17.18
N ASN A 276 20.54 25.20 17.65
CA ASN A 276 21.39 26.19 18.32
C ASN A 276 21.15 26.12 19.83
#